data_AF-A0A6J5YBN2-F1
#
_entry.id   AF-A0A6J5YBN2-F1
#
_cell.length_a   1.000
_cell.length_b   1.000
_cell.length_c   1.000
_cell.angle_alpha   90.00
_cell.angle_beta   90.00
_cell.angle_gamma   90.00
#
_symmetry.space_group_name_H-M   'P 1'
#
loop_
_entity.id
_entity.type
_entity.pdbx_description
1 polymer ?
#
loop_
_entity_poly.entity_id
_entity_poly.type
_entity_poly.pdbx_seq_one_letter_code
_entity_poly.pdbx_strand_id
1 'polypeptide(L)'
;MEKLISNRSDLQSVLESYILPPGTRTGNVQISIFENIPVIDFHQLGTDKAQLIKQITEAAKEFGLFQEFFELPSEDKASLYSEDARQSCRLYTSIDHVREQVHYWRDTLRHPCHPLEEHIDF
;
A
#
# COMPACT_ATOMS: atom_id res chain seq x y z
N MET A 1 10.82 -17.40 -10.59
CA MET A 1 10.79 -15.97 -10.91
C MET A 1 10.85 -15.25 -9.58
N GLU A 2 11.94 -14.54 -9.28
CA GLU A 2 12.01 -13.75 -8.04
C GLU A 2 10.84 -12.76 -8.06
N LYS A 3 9.94 -12.85 -7.09
CA LYS A 3 8.79 -11.94 -7.00
C LYS A 3 9.35 -10.54 -6.72
N LEU A 4 9.10 -9.61 -7.65
CA LEU A 4 9.46 -8.19 -7.56
C LEU A 4 8.56 -7.48 -6.54
N ILE A 5 8.58 -7.96 -5.31
CA ILE A 5 7.91 -7.32 -4.17
C ILE A 5 9.01 -6.56 -3.43
N SER A 6 8.69 -5.37 -2.91
CA SER A 6 9.62 -4.48 -2.21
C SER A 6 10.06 -5.02 -0.83
N ASN A 7 10.14 -6.34 -0.64
CA ASN A 7 10.42 -7.04 0.62
C ASN A 7 11.85 -7.62 0.70
N ARG A 8 12.76 -7.19 -0.18
CA ARG A 8 14.18 -7.61 -0.16
C ARG A 8 14.86 -7.09 1.11
N SER A 9 15.34 -8.00 1.95
CA SER A 9 15.98 -7.70 3.25
C SER A 9 17.51 -7.90 3.25
N ASP A 10 18.07 -8.39 2.15
CA ASP A 10 19.48 -8.76 1.99
C ASP A 10 20.35 -7.65 1.37
N LEU A 11 19.77 -6.47 1.11
CA LEU A 11 20.46 -5.36 0.44
C LEU A 11 21.31 -4.52 1.42
N GLN A 12 22.59 -4.33 1.08
CA GLN A 12 23.51 -3.46 1.82
C GLN A 12 23.35 -1.98 1.46
N SER A 13 22.82 -1.69 0.28
CA SER A 13 22.53 -0.35 -0.21
C SER A 13 21.33 -0.37 -1.17
N VAL A 14 20.66 0.77 -1.29
CA VAL A 14 19.55 0.95 -2.24
C VAL A 14 20.11 0.96 -3.67
N LEU A 15 19.43 0.29 -4.59
CA LEU A 15 19.81 0.27 -6.01
C LEU A 15 19.67 1.66 -6.63
N GLU A 16 20.53 1.98 -7.60
CA GLU A 16 20.54 3.29 -8.26
C GLU A 16 19.20 3.64 -8.90
N SER A 17 18.49 2.64 -9.43
CA SER A 17 17.15 2.83 -10.00
C SER A 17 16.10 3.27 -8.97
N TYR A 18 16.36 3.19 -7.66
CA TYR A 18 15.46 3.66 -6.61
C TYR A 18 15.90 4.99 -5.98
N ILE A 19 17.00 5.56 -6.48
CA ILE A 19 17.54 6.83 -5.97
C ILE A 19 16.97 7.98 -6.81
N LEU A 20 16.09 8.79 -6.19
CA LEU A 20 15.56 9.99 -6.84
C LEU A 20 16.71 10.93 -7.28
N PRO A 21 16.61 11.60 -8.44
CA PRO A 21 17.57 12.62 -8.86
C PRO A 21 17.68 13.76 -7.84
N PRO A 22 18.86 14.39 -7.64
CA PRO A 22 19.04 15.43 -6.63
C PRO A 22 18.02 16.57 -6.69
N GLY A 23 17.60 16.99 -7.89
CA GLY A 23 16.62 18.06 -8.08
C GLY A 23 15.17 17.70 -7.74
N THR A 24 14.84 16.42 -7.58
CA THR A 24 13.48 15.96 -7.22
C THR A 24 13.39 15.43 -5.79
N ARG A 25 14.52 15.31 -5.08
CA ARG A 25 14.52 14.93 -3.67
C ARG A 25 13.88 16.05 -2.86
N THR A 26 12.91 15.70 -2.03
CA THR A 26 12.48 16.55 -0.92
C THR A 26 13.69 16.68 0.01
N GLY A 27 14.41 17.80 -0.05
CA GLY A 27 15.57 18.07 0.80
C GLY A 27 15.17 18.21 2.28
N ASN A 28 15.76 19.17 2.99
CA ASN A 28 15.43 19.44 4.40
C ASN A 28 14.10 20.21 4.55
N VAL A 29 13.04 19.78 3.87
CA VAL A 29 11.70 20.33 4.07
C VAL A 29 11.32 20.04 5.51
N GLN A 30 11.01 21.09 6.29
CA GLN A 30 10.41 20.90 7.62
C GLN A 30 9.02 20.32 7.43
N ILE A 31 8.90 19.02 7.66
CA ILE A 31 7.62 18.33 7.67
C ILE A 31 6.98 18.63 9.02
N SER A 32 5.76 19.15 9.01
CA SER A 32 4.94 19.15 10.22
C SER A 32 4.72 17.69 10.59
N ILE A 33 5.22 17.26 11.75
CA ILE A 33 4.88 15.96 12.32
C ILE A 33 3.35 15.88 12.33
N PHE A 34 2.80 14.97 11.54
CA PHE A 34 1.36 14.77 11.42
C PHE A 34 0.75 14.51 12.81
N GLU A 35 -0.52 14.86 12.97
CA GLU A 35 -1.32 14.42 14.12
C GLU A 35 -1.30 12.89 14.19
N ASN A 36 -1.23 12.34 15.41
CA ASN A 36 -0.97 10.93 15.66
C ASN A 36 -1.96 10.02 14.89
N ILE A 37 -1.45 8.97 14.25
CA ILE A 37 -2.28 7.94 13.63
C ILE A 37 -3.15 7.30 14.73
N PRO A 38 -4.47 7.18 14.53
CA PRO A 38 -5.38 6.66 15.54
C PRO A 38 -5.09 5.18 15.81
N VAL A 39 -4.96 4.84 17.08
CA VAL A 39 -4.92 3.45 17.56
C VAL A 39 -6.33 3.06 17.99
N ILE A 40 -6.92 2.05 17.33
CA ILE A 40 -8.27 1.58 17.61
C ILE A 40 -8.21 0.29 18.42
N ASP A 41 -8.85 0.28 19.60
CA ASP A 41 -8.92 -0.89 20.47
C ASP A 41 -10.17 -1.74 20.16
N PHE A 42 -9.93 -2.94 19.62
CA PHE A 42 -10.99 -3.88 19.25
C PHE A 42 -11.59 -4.64 20.43
N HIS A 43 -11.04 -4.55 21.65
CA HIS A 43 -11.64 -5.15 22.84
C HIS A 43 -13.04 -4.59 23.16
N GLN A 44 -13.40 -3.44 22.59
CA GLN A 44 -14.71 -2.79 22.74
C GLN A 44 -15.83 -3.43 21.89
N LEU A 45 -15.52 -4.39 21.01
CA LEU A 45 -16.47 -5.03 20.10
C LEU A 45 -17.66 -5.70 20.84
N GLY A 46 -17.45 -6.10 22.10
CA GLY A 46 -18.48 -6.72 22.95
C GLY A 46 -19.27 -5.75 23.85
N THR A 47 -18.84 -4.49 23.98
CA THR A 47 -19.38 -3.50 24.94
C THR A 47 -20.03 -2.31 24.26
N ASP A 48 -19.40 -1.74 23.23
CA ASP A 48 -19.97 -0.65 22.42
C ASP A 48 -19.56 -0.77 20.95
N LYS A 49 -20.25 -1.67 20.26
CA LYS A 49 -20.03 -1.95 18.83
C LYS A 49 -20.24 -0.72 17.95
N ALA A 50 -21.20 0.16 18.30
CA ALA A 50 -21.52 1.32 17.48
C ALA A 50 -20.39 2.36 17.52
N GLN A 51 -19.82 2.60 18.69
CA GLN A 51 -18.68 3.49 18.86
C GLN A 51 -17.43 2.96 18.14
N LEU A 52 -17.15 1.65 18.23
CA LEU A 52 -16.01 1.04 17.55
C LEU A 52 -16.13 1.14 16.02
N ILE A 53 -17.31 0.84 15.45
CA ILE A 53 -17.54 0.98 14.00
C ILE A 53 -17.34 2.43 13.56
N LYS A 54 -17.79 3.39 14.36
CA LYS A 54 -17.58 4.81 14.09
C LYS A 54 -16.09 5.16 14.05
N GLN A 55 -15.30 4.72 15.03
CA GLN A 55 -13.85 4.96 15.06
C GLN A 55 -13.13 4.36 13.85
N ILE A 56 -13.48 3.13 13.47
CA ILE A 56 -12.93 2.47 12.28
C ILE A 56 -13.27 3.26 11.02
N THR A 57 -14.53 3.71 10.90
CA THR A 57 -15.00 4.46 9.73
C THR A 57 -14.30 5.82 9.63
N GLU A 58 -14.14 6.52 10.75
CA GLU A 58 -13.47 7.82 10.81
C GLU A 58 -11.98 7.68 10.51
N ALA A 59 -11.29 6.71 11.12
CA ALA A 59 -9.88 6.46 10.86
C ALA A 59 -9.62 6.02 9.42
N ALA A 60 -10.47 5.17 8.85
CA ALA A 60 -10.36 4.78 7.44
C ALA A 60 -10.60 5.98 6.51
N LYS A 61 -11.55 6.86 6.85
CA LYS A 61 -11.85 8.08 6.07
C LYS A 61 -10.71 9.10 6.12
N GLU A 62 -10.07 9.24 7.28
CA GLU A 62 -9.05 10.27 7.52
C GLU A 62 -7.63 9.79 7.20
N PHE A 63 -7.31 8.53 7.49
CA PHE A 63 -5.96 7.97 7.38
C PHE A 63 -5.83 6.87 6.33
N GLY A 64 -6.93 6.33 5.78
CA GLY A 64 -6.89 5.37 4.67
C GLY A 64 -6.23 4.02 5.00
N LEU A 65 -6.30 3.57 6.25
CA LEU A 65 -5.56 2.40 6.72
C LEU A 65 -6.21 1.07 6.29
N PHE A 66 -5.50 0.31 5.46
CA PHE A 66 -5.72 -1.11 5.20
C PHE A 66 -4.35 -1.80 5.17
N GLN A 67 -3.92 -2.39 6.30
CA GLN A 67 -2.60 -3.04 6.42
C GLN A 67 -2.64 -4.55 6.16
N GLU A 68 -3.79 -5.19 6.41
CA GLU A 68 -3.93 -6.65 6.47
C GLU A 68 -3.48 -7.37 5.19
N PHE A 69 -3.78 -6.82 4.00
CA PHE A 69 -3.37 -7.42 2.74
C PHE A 69 -1.85 -7.48 2.56
N PHE A 70 -1.12 -6.41 2.89
CA PHE A 70 0.32 -6.34 2.64
C PHE A 70 1.12 -7.18 3.64
N GLU A 71 0.55 -7.51 4.79
CA GLU A 71 1.12 -8.42 5.78
C GLU A 71 0.99 -9.90 5.40
N LEU A 72 0.13 -10.24 4.43
CA LEU A 72 0.01 -11.62 3.94
C LEU A 72 1.36 -12.14 3.39
N PRO A 73 1.63 -13.46 3.54
CA PRO A 73 2.74 -14.11 2.88
C PRO A 73 2.83 -13.79 1.39
N SER A 74 4.07 -13.76 0.86
CA SER A 74 4.29 -13.48 -0.57
C SER A 74 3.63 -14.50 -1.50
N GLU A 75 3.30 -15.69 -1.00
CA GLU A 75 2.59 -16.75 -1.71
C GLU A 75 1.13 -16.39 -1.95
N ASP A 76 0.46 -15.91 -0.90
CA ASP A 76 -0.95 -15.53 -0.95
C ASP A 76 -1.18 -14.28 -1.81
N LYS A 77 -0.20 -13.36 -1.83
CA LYS A 77 -0.24 -12.15 -2.66
C LYS A 77 0.09 -12.39 -4.13
N ALA A 78 0.66 -13.54 -4.47
CA ALA A 78 1.23 -13.80 -5.79
C ALA A 78 0.17 -13.89 -6.89
N SER A 79 -1.02 -14.39 -6.56
CA SER A 79 -2.14 -14.54 -7.48
C SER A 79 -2.60 -13.20 -8.06
N LEU A 80 -2.41 -12.11 -7.31
CA LEU A 80 -2.80 -10.77 -7.71
C LEU A 80 -1.65 -9.99 -8.37
N TYR A 81 -0.41 -10.48 -8.34
CA TYR A 81 0.73 -9.77 -8.92
C TYR A 81 0.63 -9.73 -10.45
N SER A 82 0.71 -8.54 -11.05
CA SER A 82 0.69 -8.38 -12.50
C SER A 82 1.30 -7.07 -12.98
N GLU A 83 2.18 -7.15 -13.98
CA GLU A 83 2.73 -6.00 -14.68
C GLU A 83 1.77 -5.46 -15.77
N ASP A 84 0.75 -6.25 -16.17
CA ASP A 84 -0.23 -5.80 -17.16
C ASP A 84 -1.15 -4.73 -16.56
N ALA A 85 -1.06 -3.51 -17.10
CA ALA A 85 -1.90 -2.38 -16.70
C ALA A 85 -3.39 -2.55 -17.01
N ARG A 86 -3.74 -3.55 -17.82
CA ARG A 86 -5.13 -3.89 -18.16
C ARG A 86 -5.79 -4.79 -17.12
N GLN A 87 -5.00 -5.44 -16.26
CA GLN A 87 -5.58 -6.24 -15.18
C GLN A 87 -6.28 -5.32 -14.17
N SER A 88 -7.54 -5.62 -13.88
CA SER A 88 -8.43 -4.79 -13.07
C SER A 88 -7.97 -4.71 -11.62
N CYS A 89 -8.08 -5.82 -10.88
CA CYS A 89 -7.48 -5.98 -9.56
C CYS A 89 -6.05 -6.51 -9.71
N ARG A 90 -5.05 -5.71 -9.31
CA ARG A 90 -3.65 -6.09 -9.43
C ARG A 90 -2.77 -5.52 -8.34
N LEU A 91 -1.87 -6.35 -7.85
CA LEU A 91 -0.69 -5.98 -7.08
C LEU A 91 0.47 -5.72 -8.04
N TYR A 92 1.17 -4.61 -7.87
CA TYR A 92 2.36 -4.27 -8.64
C TYR A 92 3.31 -3.45 -7.79
N THR A 93 4.56 -3.34 -8.24
CA THR A 93 5.57 -2.52 -7.58
C THR A 93 5.87 -1.26 -8.40
N SER A 94 6.21 -0.17 -7.71
CA SER A 94 6.48 1.15 -8.29
C SER A 94 5.28 1.78 -9.05
N ILE A 95 5.42 2.15 -10.33
CA ILE A 95 4.35 2.69 -11.19
C ILE A 95 4.33 1.96 -12.53
N ASP A 96 5.44 2.00 -13.27
CA ASP A 96 5.63 1.32 -14.55
C ASP A 96 7.11 0.92 -14.63
N HIS A 97 7.41 -0.22 -14.02
CA HIS A 97 8.78 -0.71 -13.85
C HIS A 97 9.53 -0.84 -15.19
N VAL A 98 8.81 -0.98 -16.31
CA VAL A 98 9.38 -1.12 -17.66
C VAL A 98 9.76 0.23 -18.26
N ARG A 99 8.97 1.28 -18.02
CA ARG A 99 9.14 2.57 -18.70
C ARG A 99 9.79 3.64 -17.83
N GLU A 100 9.74 3.52 -16.51
CA GLU A 100 10.26 4.54 -15.63
C GLU A 100 11.78 4.42 -15.41
N GLN A 101 12.46 5.56 -15.37
CA GLN A 101 13.91 5.61 -15.12
C GLN A 101 14.26 5.48 -13.64
N VAL A 102 13.30 5.80 -12.77
CA VAL A 102 13.43 5.74 -11.32
C VAL A 102 12.22 5.02 -10.76
N HIS A 103 12.48 3.92 -10.07
CA HIS A 103 11.52 3.09 -9.36
C HIS A 103 11.22 3.68 -7.99
N TYR A 104 9.97 3.58 -7.58
CA TYR A 104 9.52 3.91 -6.25
C TYR A 104 9.64 2.68 -5.35
N TRP A 105 10.19 2.88 -4.16
CA TRP A 105 10.20 1.87 -3.11
C TRP A 105 8.81 1.72 -2.50
N ARG A 106 7.90 1.11 -3.26
CA ARG A 106 6.47 1.03 -2.94
C ARG A 106 5.84 -0.15 -3.67
N ASP A 107 5.06 -0.93 -2.91
CA ASP A 107 4.10 -1.88 -3.49
C ASP A 107 2.70 -1.27 -3.48
N THR A 108 1.89 -1.59 -4.48
CA THR A 108 0.55 -1.01 -4.67
C THR A 108 -0.44 -2.07 -5.09
N LEU A 109 -1.55 -2.17 -4.35
CA LEU A 109 -2.73 -2.92 -4.74
C LEU A 109 -3.71 -1.93 -5.38
N ARG A 110 -4.06 -2.16 -6.63
CA ARG A 110 -5.17 -1.46 -7.29
C ARG A 110 -6.36 -2.39 -7.30
N HIS A 111 -7.46 -1.97 -6.66
CA HIS A 111 -8.73 -2.66 -6.69
C HIS A 111 -9.83 -1.65 -7.05
N PRO A 112 -10.34 -1.67 -8.29
CA PRO A 112 -11.50 -0.87 -8.66
C PRO A 112 -12.72 -1.25 -7.79
N CYS A 113 -13.52 -0.27 -7.38
CA CYS A 113 -14.66 -0.51 -6.48
C CYS A 113 -15.97 0.06 -7.02
N HIS A 114 -15.98 0.54 -8.27
CA HIS A 114 -17.16 1.08 -8.91
C HIS A 114 -17.19 0.75 -10.41
N PRO A 115 -18.30 0.19 -10.93
CA PRO A 115 -19.50 -0.24 -10.18
C PRO A 115 -19.21 -1.49 -9.31
N LEU A 116 -19.90 -1.63 -8.18
CA LEU A 116 -19.57 -2.65 -7.17
C LEU A 116 -19.78 -4.07 -7.70
N GLU A 117 -20.80 -4.26 -8.52
CA GLU A 117 -21.22 -5.53 -9.09
C GLU A 117 -20.14 -6.15 -9.98
N GLU A 118 -19.27 -5.33 -10.56
CA GLU A 118 -18.16 -5.77 -11.41
C GLU A 118 -16.91 -6.18 -10.62
N HIS A 119 -16.91 -5.97 -9.30
CA HIS A 119 -15.70 -6.05 -8.47
C HIS A 119 -15.88 -6.80 -7.15
N ILE A 120 -17.00 -7.49 -6.95
CA ILE A 120 -17.27 -8.26 -5.72
C ILE A 120 -16.77 -9.70 -5.75
N ASP A 121 -16.49 -10.25 -6.95
CA ASP A 121 -16.09 -11.65 -7.18
C ASP A 121 -14.57 -11.86 -7.25
N PHE A 122 -13.77 -10.87 -6.82
CA PHE A 122 -12.31 -11.00 -6.72
C PHE A 122 -11.87 -11.75 -5.47
#